data_AF-A0A6J5B2S3-F1
#
_entry.id   AF-A0A6J5B2S3-F1
#
_cell.length_a   1.000
_cell.length_b   1.000
_cell.length_c   1.000
_cell.angle_alpha   90.00
_cell.angle_beta   90.00
_cell.angle_gamma   90.00
#
_symmetry.space_group_name_H-M   'P 1'
#
loop_
_entity.id
_entity.type
_entity.pdbx_description
1 polymer ?
#
loop_
_entity_poly.entity_id
_entity_poly.type
_entity_poly.pdbx_seq_one_letter_code
_entity_poly.pdbx_strand_id
1 'polypeptide(L)'
;MRLTENELRALHAEACAAVLSNDRSVTPAEDAFWPLYIQSILDAHGAHAMLSMAARDVIAERQRHVDVEGCTPEHDDEHAPGTLALAGAAYALDAGYALDSFVPADADHPEPLFWPFSSDWWKPGIPRRGLVKAASLILAEIEHIDRQESHSEAQT
;
A
#
# COMPACT_ATOMS: atom_id res chain seq x y z
N MET A 1 -2.99 -3.17 24.26
CA MET A 1 -1.63 -3.75 24.34
C MET A 1 -0.77 -2.78 25.12
N ARG A 2 -0.05 -3.18 26.18
CA ARG A 2 0.88 -2.29 26.90
C ARG A 2 2.26 -2.41 26.27
N LEU A 3 2.88 -1.28 25.95
CA LEU A 3 4.24 -1.22 25.42
C LEU A 3 5.25 -1.56 26.51
N THR A 4 6.34 -2.19 26.10
CA THR A 4 7.53 -2.42 26.90
C THR A 4 8.35 -1.14 27.01
N GLU A 5 9.23 -1.08 28.01
CA GLU A 5 10.11 0.08 28.24
C GLU A 5 11.06 0.36 27.07
N ASN A 6 11.51 -0.70 26.38
CA ASN A 6 12.36 -0.57 25.20
C ASN A 6 11.61 -0.01 23.99
N GLU A 7 10.34 -0.41 23.80
CA GLU A 7 9.48 0.15 22.75
C GLU A 7 9.18 1.63 22.99
N LEU A 8 8.96 2.03 24.24
CA LEU A 8 8.79 3.43 24.62
C LEU A 8 10.04 4.27 24.34
N ARG A 9 11.24 3.73 24.59
CA ARG A 9 12.51 4.42 24.31
C ARG A 9 12.79 4.56 22.81
N ALA A 10 12.47 3.53 22.02
CA ALA A 10 12.61 3.58 20.57
C ALA A 10 11.69 4.65 19.96
N LEU A 11 10.42 4.68 20.41
CA LEU A 11 9.45 5.70 19.99
C LEU A 11 9.89 7.11 20.35
N HIS A 12 10.40 7.29 21.57
CA HIS A 12 10.93 8.57 22.01
C HIS A 12 12.09 9.04 21.12
N ALA A 13 13.01 8.13 20.75
CA ALA A 13 14.14 8.46 19.89
C ALA A 13 13.70 8.85 18.46
N GLU A 14 12.75 8.12 17.87
CA GLU A 14 12.19 8.45 16.55
C GLU A 14 11.45 9.79 16.55
N ALA A 15 10.60 10.03 17.54
CA ALA A 15 9.87 11.29 17.66
C ALA A 15 10.82 12.49 17.84
N CYS A 16 11.86 12.35 18.66
CA CYS A 16 12.91 13.37 18.78
C CYS A 16 13.64 13.61 17.45
N ALA A 17 13.97 12.55 16.69
CA ALA A 17 14.63 12.68 15.40
C ALA A 17 13.73 13.38 14.35
N ALA A 18 12.42 13.12 14.38
CA ALA A 18 11.44 13.77 13.51
C ALA A 18 11.30 15.26 13.82
N VAL A 19 11.22 15.65 15.10
CA VAL A 19 11.20 17.06 15.52
C VAL A 19 12.48 17.77 15.06
N LEU A 20 13.65 17.18 15.30
CA LEU A 20 14.94 17.73 14.87
C LEU A 20 15.10 17.80 13.34
N SER A 21 14.37 16.99 12.59
CA SER A 21 14.38 17.05 11.12
C SER A 21 13.50 18.19 10.58
N ASN A 22 12.50 18.61 11.36
CA ASN A 22 11.59 19.70 11.01
C ASN A 22 12.15 21.06 11.44
N ASP A 23 12.55 21.18 12.72
CA ASP A 23 13.21 22.37 13.25
C ASP A 23 14.25 21.99 14.31
N ARG A 24 15.52 22.22 13.98
CA ARG A 24 16.67 21.92 14.87
C ARG A 24 16.82 22.90 16.03
N SER A 25 16.13 24.04 15.98
CA SER A 25 16.23 25.06 17.01
C SER A 25 15.27 24.81 18.18
N VAL A 26 14.21 24.03 17.96
CA VAL A 26 13.17 23.76 18.95
C VAL A 26 13.65 22.71 19.95
N THR A 27 13.67 23.09 21.23
CA THR A 27 14.08 22.21 22.33
C THR A 27 12.89 21.75 23.18
N PRO A 28 12.99 20.64 23.94
CA PRO A 28 11.91 20.19 24.84
C PRO A 28 11.45 21.20 25.90
N ALA A 29 12.23 22.26 26.12
CA ALA A 29 11.89 23.35 27.04
C ALA A 29 10.92 24.38 26.41
N GLU A 30 10.68 24.32 25.10
CA GLU A 30 9.83 25.26 24.37
C GLU A 30 8.44 24.65 24.12
N ASP A 31 7.40 25.48 24.24
CA ASP A 31 6.00 25.04 24.05
C ASP A 31 5.73 24.52 22.64
N ALA A 32 6.48 24.97 21.63
CA ALA A 32 6.38 24.52 20.25
C ALA A 32 6.87 23.07 20.04
N PHE A 33 7.67 22.52 20.97
CA PHE A 33 8.19 21.16 20.88
C PHE A 33 7.09 20.11 21.06
N TRP A 34 6.22 20.32 22.04
CA TRP A 34 5.25 19.29 22.48
C TRP A 34 4.23 18.91 21.40
N PRO A 35 3.63 19.86 20.64
CA PRO A 35 2.75 19.50 19.52
C PRO A 35 3.46 18.71 18.42
N LEU A 36 4.69 19.10 18.04
CA LEU A 36 5.48 18.40 17.03
C LEU A 36 5.89 17.00 17.48
N TYR A 37 6.29 16.86 18.74
CA TYR A 37 6.65 15.59 19.35
C TYR A 37 5.45 14.63 19.47
N ILE A 38 4.31 15.12 19.94
CA ILE A 38 3.07 14.32 20.04
C ILE A 38 2.62 13.88 18.66
N GLN A 39 2.63 14.77 17.66
CA GLN A 39 2.26 14.41 16.30
C GLN A 39 3.21 13.36 15.73
N SER A 40 4.52 13.51 15.94
CA SER A 40 5.52 12.51 15.51
C SER A 40 5.32 11.16 16.19
N ILE A 41 4.94 11.14 17.48
CA ILE A 41 4.57 9.91 18.18
C ILE A 41 3.30 9.30 17.59
N LEU A 42 2.26 10.10 17.33
CA LEU A 42 1.02 9.61 16.74
C LEU A 42 1.23 9.06 15.33
N ASP A 43 2.10 9.67 14.53
CA ASP A 43 2.44 9.21 13.19
C ASP A 43 3.27 7.92 13.25
N ALA A 44 4.27 7.86 14.13
CA ALA A 44 5.14 6.70 14.32
C ALA A 44 4.40 5.48 14.94
N HIS A 45 3.54 5.70 15.94
CA HIS A 45 2.73 4.63 16.55
C HIS A 45 1.45 4.30 15.79
N GLY A 46 0.85 5.27 15.12
CA GLY A 46 -0.49 5.13 14.53
C GLY A 46 -0.50 4.39 13.21
N ALA A 47 0.50 4.59 12.35
CA ALA A 47 0.45 4.09 10.98
C ALA A 47 1.26 2.80 10.75
N HIS A 48 2.47 2.67 11.30
CA HIS A 48 3.38 1.58 10.89
C HIS A 48 3.45 0.40 11.88
N ALA A 49 3.32 0.67 13.18
CA ALA A 49 3.36 -0.36 14.22
C ALA A 49 2.06 -1.20 14.32
N MET A 50 0.94 -0.69 13.80
CA MET A 50 -0.38 -1.33 13.84
C MET A 50 -0.69 -2.22 12.62
N LEU A 51 0.02 -2.05 11.51
CA LEU A 51 -0.24 -2.82 10.30
C LEU A 51 0.36 -4.23 10.43
N SER A 52 -0.40 -5.24 9.98
CA SER A 52 0.14 -6.59 9.82
C SER A 52 1.24 -6.59 8.76
N MET A 53 2.10 -7.62 8.77
CA MET A 53 3.08 -7.81 7.67
C MET A 53 2.41 -7.82 6.30
N ALA A 54 1.24 -8.44 6.18
CA ALA A 54 0.50 -8.49 4.92
C ALA A 54 0.05 -7.10 4.44
N ALA A 55 -0.45 -6.26 5.35
CA ALA A 55 -0.83 -4.89 4.98
C ALA A 55 0.37 -4.05 4.55
N ARG A 56 1.52 -4.20 5.24
CA ARG A 56 2.77 -3.53 4.84
C ARG A 56 3.23 -3.97 3.44
N ASP A 57 3.15 -5.26 3.14
CA ASP A 57 3.55 -5.77 1.81
C ASP A 57 2.67 -5.23 0.68
N VAL A 58 1.36 -5.06 0.92
CA VAL A 58 0.44 -4.47 -0.06
C VAL A 58 0.78 -3.01 -0.36
N ILE A 59 1.05 -2.22 0.68
CA ILE A 59 1.47 -0.82 0.54
C ILE A 59 2.83 -0.75 -0.19
N ALA A 60 3.77 -1.61 0.17
CA ALA A 60 5.07 -1.67 -0.49
C ALA A 60 4.97 -2.06 -1.97
N GLU A 61 4.09 -3.01 -2.33
CA GLU A 61 3.88 -3.38 -3.73
C GLU A 61 3.17 -2.27 -4.51
N ARG A 62 2.21 -1.56 -3.91
CA ARG A 62 1.60 -0.37 -4.52
C ARG A 62 2.65 0.69 -4.84
N GLN A 63 3.56 0.96 -3.91
CA GLN A 63 4.68 1.88 -4.13
C GLN A 63 5.62 1.38 -5.24
N ARG A 64 5.89 0.07 -5.29
CA ARG A 64 6.72 -0.53 -6.35
C ARG A 64 6.10 -0.36 -7.74
N HIS A 65 4.78 -0.46 -7.90
CA HIS A 65 4.11 -0.18 -9.17
C HIS A 65 4.38 1.25 -9.66
N VAL A 66 4.36 2.22 -8.74
CA VAL A 66 4.72 3.61 -9.05
C VAL A 66 6.20 3.73 -9.42
N ASP A 67 7.10 3.26 -8.54
CA ASP A 67 8.54 3.52 -8.65
C ASP A 67 9.22 2.76 -9.79
N VAL A 68 8.75 1.53 -10.07
CA VAL A 68 9.41 0.61 -11.00
C VAL A 68 8.65 0.49 -12.31
N GLU A 69 7.32 0.46 -12.25
CA GLU A 69 6.48 0.21 -13.43
C GLU A 69 5.89 1.50 -14.02
N GLY A 70 6.03 2.64 -13.32
CA GLY A 70 5.51 3.92 -13.78
C GLY A 70 3.98 4.02 -13.70
N CYS A 71 3.33 3.11 -12.97
CA CYS A 71 1.88 3.11 -12.77
C CYS A 71 1.51 4.13 -11.68
N THR A 72 1.69 5.41 -12.01
CA THR A 72 1.34 6.54 -11.13
C THR A 72 -0.19 6.68 -11.01
N PRO A 73 -0.70 7.42 -10.01
CA PRO A 73 -2.12 7.76 -9.93
C PRO A 73 -2.68 8.35 -11.23
N GLU A 74 -1.91 9.18 -11.93
CA GLU A 74 -2.32 9.78 -13.20
C GLU A 74 -2.39 8.75 -14.33
N HIS A 75 -1.46 7.80 -14.38
CA HIS A 75 -1.53 6.67 -15.32
C HIS A 75 -2.75 5.78 -15.03
N ASP A 76 -3.05 5.54 -13.76
CA ASP A 76 -4.22 4.77 -13.35
C ASP A 76 -5.52 5.45 -13.83
N ASP A 77 -5.59 6.78 -13.78
CA ASP A 77 -6.73 7.59 -14.24
C ASP A 77 -6.95 7.54 -15.77
N GLU A 78 -5.96 7.09 -16.55
CA GLU A 78 -6.11 6.88 -18.00
C GLU A 78 -6.96 5.63 -18.33
N HIS A 79 -7.20 4.76 -17.34
CA HIS A 79 -7.94 3.52 -17.51
C HIS A 79 -9.44 3.70 -17.26
N ALA A 80 -10.25 2.89 -17.96
CA ALA A 80 -11.68 2.86 -17.69
C ALA A 80 -11.96 2.37 -16.24
N PRO A 81 -13.01 2.89 -15.57
CA PRO A 81 -13.38 2.44 -14.23
C PRO A 81 -13.53 0.92 -14.14
N GLY A 82 -12.94 0.33 -13.10
CA GLY A 82 -12.93 -1.10 -12.83
C GLY A 82 -11.80 -1.88 -13.51
N THR A 83 -10.98 -1.24 -14.35
CA THR A 83 -9.85 -1.92 -15.03
C THR A 83 -8.84 -2.48 -14.03
N LEU A 84 -8.43 -1.70 -13.03
CA LEU A 84 -7.45 -2.14 -12.03
C LEU A 84 -8.06 -3.18 -11.08
N ALA A 85 -9.36 -3.08 -10.79
CA ALA A 85 -10.07 -4.11 -10.05
C ALA A 85 -10.12 -5.46 -10.79
N LEU A 86 -10.36 -5.47 -12.11
CA LEU A 86 -10.33 -6.69 -12.92
C LEU A 86 -8.92 -7.31 -12.96
N ALA A 87 -7.89 -6.48 -13.09
CA ALA A 87 -6.51 -6.92 -12.98
C ALA A 87 -6.20 -7.52 -11.59
N GLY A 88 -6.67 -6.88 -10.52
CA GLY A 88 -6.54 -7.39 -9.16
C GLY A 88 -7.26 -8.73 -8.97
N ALA A 89 -8.47 -8.87 -9.49
CA ALA A 89 -9.23 -10.12 -9.46
C ALA A 89 -8.51 -11.27 -10.19
N ALA A 90 -7.76 -10.97 -11.24
CA ALA A 90 -7.05 -11.99 -12.03
C ALA A 90 -5.97 -12.67 -11.20
N TYR A 91 -5.16 -11.85 -10.51
CA TYR A 91 -4.16 -12.36 -9.57
C TYR A 91 -4.78 -13.05 -8.35
N ALA A 92 -5.93 -12.59 -7.86
CA ALA A 92 -6.62 -13.21 -6.72
C ALA A 92 -7.15 -14.61 -7.07
N LEU A 93 -7.75 -14.76 -8.26
CA LEU A 93 -8.27 -16.04 -8.73
C LEU A 93 -7.14 -17.04 -9.01
N ASP A 94 -6.07 -16.59 -9.68
CA ASP A 94 -4.87 -17.40 -9.92
C ASP A 94 -4.27 -17.94 -8.60
N ALA A 95 -4.08 -17.05 -7.62
CA ALA A 95 -3.59 -17.43 -6.29
C ALA A 95 -4.56 -18.37 -5.55
N GLY A 96 -5.87 -18.16 -5.69
CA GLY A 96 -6.90 -19.01 -5.10
C GLY A 96 -6.85 -20.44 -5.64
N TYR A 97 -6.77 -20.60 -6.96
CA TYR A 97 -6.65 -21.91 -7.61
C TYR A 97 -5.41 -22.68 -7.18
N ALA A 98 -4.28 -21.98 -7.04
CA ALA A 98 -3.04 -22.57 -6.59
C ALA A 98 -3.06 -22.98 -5.09
N LEU A 99 -3.83 -22.29 -4.25
CA LEU A 99 -4.01 -22.66 -2.83
C LEU A 99 -4.99 -23.81 -2.64
N ASP A 100 -6.03 -23.89 -3.47
CA ASP A 100 -7.09 -24.91 -3.38
C ASP A 100 -6.64 -26.27 -3.96
N SER A 101 -5.37 -26.42 -4.33
CA SER A 101 -4.73 -27.68 -4.78
C SER A 101 -5.35 -28.32 -6.04
N PHE A 102 -6.28 -27.64 -6.72
CA PHE A 102 -6.83 -28.07 -8.01
C PHE A 102 -5.81 -27.89 -9.15
N VAL A 103 -4.80 -27.06 -8.95
CA VAL A 103 -3.77 -26.74 -9.94
C VAL A 103 -2.40 -27.14 -9.37
N PRO A 104 -1.66 -28.03 -10.06
CA PRO A 104 -0.27 -28.35 -9.71
C PRO A 104 0.60 -27.10 -9.63
N ALA A 105 1.56 -27.07 -8.69
CA ALA A 105 2.45 -25.91 -8.50
C ALA A 105 3.37 -25.61 -9.71
N ASP A 106 3.46 -26.56 -10.65
CA ASP A 106 4.20 -26.50 -11.91
C ASP A 106 3.30 -26.32 -13.14
N ALA A 107 2.00 -26.09 -12.96
CA ALA A 107 1.09 -25.82 -14.06
C ALA A 107 1.42 -24.46 -14.71
N ASP A 108 1.19 -24.36 -16.02
CA ASP A 108 1.20 -23.07 -16.70
C ASP A 108 0.09 -22.18 -16.09
N HIS A 109 0.44 -20.93 -15.79
CA HIS A 109 -0.47 -19.91 -15.27
C HIS A 109 -0.76 -18.88 -16.35
N PRO A 110 -1.58 -19.19 -17.37
CA PRO A 110 -1.95 -18.22 -18.39
C PRO A 110 -2.76 -17.08 -17.77
N GLU A 111 -2.73 -15.91 -18.42
CA GLU A 111 -3.57 -14.80 -18.00
C GLU A 111 -5.06 -15.19 -18.05
N PRO A 112 -5.83 -14.87 -17.00
CA PRO A 112 -7.27 -15.10 -17.03
C PRO A 112 -7.95 -14.32 -18.16
N LEU A 113 -9.08 -14.82 -18.67
CA LEU A 113 -9.82 -14.20 -19.79
C LEU A 113 -10.22 -12.73 -19.56
N PHE A 114 -10.30 -12.31 -18.31
CA PHE A 114 -10.68 -10.96 -17.91
C PHE A 114 -9.47 -10.11 -17.49
N TRP A 115 -8.24 -10.60 -17.67
CA TRP A 115 -7.03 -9.80 -17.55
C TRP A 115 -7.08 -8.64 -18.56
N PRO A 116 -7.02 -7.38 -18.11
CA PRO A 116 -7.34 -6.25 -18.98
C PRO A 116 -6.13 -5.69 -19.75
N PHE A 117 -4.93 -6.18 -19.46
CA PHE A 117 -3.68 -5.67 -20.05
C PHE A 117 -3.07 -6.65 -21.04
N SER A 118 -2.01 -6.22 -21.74
CA SER A 118 -1.22 -7.14 -22.56
C SER A 118 -0.69 -8.31 -21.71
N SER A 119 -0.56 -9.49 -22.33
CA SER A 119 0.00 -10.69 -21.71
C SER A 119 1.44 -10.49 -21.23
N ASP A 120 2.20 -9.56 -21.83
CA ASP A 120 3.56 -9.20 -21.39
C ASP A 120 3.60 -8.65 -19.95
N TRP A 121 2.47 -8.13 -19.45
CA TRP A 121 2.34 -7.61 -18.09
C TRP A 121 1.81 -8.65 -17.10
N TRP A 122 1.38 -9.80 -17.60
CA TRP A 122 0.97 -10.92 -16.75
C TRP A 122 2.22 -11.60 -16.16
N LYS A 123 2.37 -11.46 -14.84
CA LYS A 123 3.53 -11.98 -14.10
C LYS A 123 3.04 -12.86 -12.94
N PRO A 124 2.53 -14.07 -13.24
CA PRO A 124 2.03 -14.99 -12.22
C PRO A 124 3.19 -15.43 -11.32
N GLY A 125 2.85 -15.98 -10.16
CA GLY A 125 3.85 -16.42 -9.20
C GLY A 125 3.24 -17.15 -8.03
N ILE A 126 3.99 -17.31 -6.94
CA ILE A 126 3.47 -18.01 -5.77
C ILE A 126 2.24 -17.31 -5.18
N PRO A 127 1.27 -18.05 -4.60
CA PRO A 127 -0.03 -17.50 -4.22
C PRO A 127 0.05 -16.28 -3.31
N ARG A 128 0.96 -16.31 -2.31
CA ARG A 128 1.12 -15.19 -1.38
C ARG A 128 1.57 -13.90 -2.07
N ARG A 129 2.37 -13.99 -3.13
CA ARG A 129 2.78 -12.82 -3.92
C ARG A 129 1.67 -12.38 -4.86
N GLY A 130 0.94 -13.32 -5.48
CA GLY A 130 -0.25 -13.03 -6.29
C GLY A 130 -1.30 -12.24 -5.49
N LEU A 131 -1.60 -12.66 -4.26
CA LEU A 131 -2.55 -11.95 -3.38
C LEU A 131 -2.09 -10.53 -3.00
N VAL A 132 -0.78 -10.30 -2.83
CA VAL A 132 -0.26 -8.94 -2.58
C VAL A 132 -0.43 -8.05 -3.80
N LYS A 133 -0.09 -8.54 -4.99
CA LYS A 133 -0.33 -7.82 -6.25
C LYS A 133 -1.81 -7.50 -6.42
N ALA A 134 -2.67 -8.51 -6.22
CA ALA A 134 -4.12 -8.37 -6.30
C ALA A 134 -4.63 -7.23 -5.40
N ALA A 135 -4.26 -7.26 -4.12
CA ALA A 135 -4.66 -6.25 -3.16
C ALA A 135 -4.09 -4.86 -3.50
N SER A 136 -2.86 -4.77 -4.02
CA SER A 136 -2.26 -3.49 -4.43
C SER A 136 -2.96 -2.86 -5.65
N LEU A 137 -3.46 -3.67 -6.59
CA LEU A 137 -4.25 -3.20 -7.74
C LEU A 137 -5.66 -2.80 -7.34
N ILE A 138 -6.27 -3.52 -6.39
CA ILE A 138 -7.56 -3.13 -5.81
C ILE A 138 -7.43 -1.81 -5.05
N LEU A 139 -6.32 -1.63 -4.30
CA LEU A 139 -6.03 -0.35 -3.64
C LEU A 139 -5.91 0.77 -4.68
N ALA A 140 -5.21 0.55 -5.80
CA ALA A 140 -5.11 1.53 -6.88
C ALA A 140 -6.48 1.88 -7.50
N GLU A 141 -7.38 0.90 -7.67
CA GLU A 141 -8.75 1.17 -8.15
C GLU A 141 -9.55 2.00 -7.14
N ILE A 142 -9.43 1.72 -5.84
CA ILE A 142 -10.12 2.50 -4.80
C ILE A 142 -9.63 3.96 -4.86
N GLU A 143 -8.31 4.16 -4.93
CA GLU A 143 -7.72 5.50 -5.07
C GLU A 143 -8.21 6.20 -6.35
N HIS A 144 -8.37 5.46 -7.46
CA HIS A 144 -8.93 5.98 -8.71
C HIS A 144 -10.39 6.43 -8.53
N ILE A 145 -11.24 5.62 -7.91
CA ILE A 145 -12.64 5.96 -7.60
C ILE A 145 -12.71 7.22 -6.73
N ASP A 146 -11.93 7.27 -5.65
CA ASP A 146 -11.89 8.41 -4.72
C ASP A 146 -11.52 9.71 -5.44
N ARG A 147 -10.58 9.65 -6.40
CA ARG A 147 -10.22 10.79 -7.25
C ARG A 147 -11.36 11.19 -8.18
N GLN A 148 -12.01 10.24 -8.87
CA GLN A 148 -13.11 10.55 -9.77
C GLN A 148 -14.29 11.21 -9.04
N GLU A 149 -14.63 10.73 -7.84
CA GLU A 149 -15.68 11.32 -6.99
C GLU A 149 -15.32 12.76 -6.58
N SER A 150 -14.08 12.99 -6.15
CA SER A 150 -13.58 14.32 -5.79
C SER A 150 -13.65 15.33 -6.97
N HIS A 151 -13.37 14.88 -8.20
CA HIS A 151 -13.46 15.73 -9.39
C HIS A 151 -14.91 16.06 -9.75
N SER A 152 -15.86 15.13 -9.54
CA SER A 152 -17.28 15.38 -9.79
C SER A 152 -17.86 16.43 -8.83
N GLU A 153 -17.46 16.41 -7.56
CA GLU A 153 -17.92 17.40 -6.56
C GLU A 153 -17.40 18.81 -6.84
N ALA A 154 -16.17 18.94 -7.35
CA ALA A 154 -15.58 20.24 -7.69
C ALA A 154 -16.19 20.91 -8.94
N GLN A 155 -16.91 20.15 -9.77
CA GLN A 155 -17.55 20.63 -11.00
C GLN A 155 -19.04 20.96 -10.83
N THR A 156 -19.62 20.67 -9.66
CA THR A 156 -21.05 20.91 -9.33
C THR A 156 -21.22 22.18 -8.51
#